data_AF-A0A9X4KGQ7-F1
#
_entry.id   AF-A0A9X4KGQ7-F1
#
_cell.length_a   1.000
_cell.length_b   1.000
_cell.length_c   1.000
_cell.angle_alpha   90.00
_cell.angle_beta   90.00
_cell.angle_gamma   90.00
#
_symmetry.space_group_name_H-M   'P 1'
#
loop_
_entity.id
_entity.type
_entity.pdbx_description
1 polymer ?
#
loop_
_entity_poly.entity_id
_entity_poly.type
_entity_poly.pdbx_seq_one_letter_code
_entity_poly.pdbx_strand_id
1 'polypeptide(L)' 'MSALKNWVSPSGAASLKAGTIEGDQVELQYTEADVVRGGDVVIGPGCVIGRVEYRRELRVDSRAKVGQRVRI' A
#
# COMPACT_ATOMS: atom_id res chain seq x y z
N MET A 1 -27.00 -16.26 28.22
CA MET A 1 -25.64 -16.41 27.67
C MET A 1 -25.51 -15.57 26.41
N SER A 2 -25.07 -14.32 26.50
CA SER A 2 -24.72 -13.49 25.32
C SER A 2 -23.93 -12.27 25.78
N ALA A 3 -22.67 -12.48 26.17
CA ALA A 3 -21.83 -11.40 26.69
C ALA A 3 -20.38 -11.49 26.18
N LEU A 4 -20.14 -12.06 24.99
CA LEU A 4 -18.77 -12.19 24.44
C LEU A 4 -18.71 -12.09 22.90
N LYS A 5 -19.83 -11.90 22.19
CA LYS A 5 -19.85 -12.01 20.71
C LYS A 5 -19.14 -10.85 19.99
N ASN A 6 -18.81 -9.76 20.68
CA ASN A 6 -18.14 -8.58 20.11
C ASN A 6 -16.68 -8.41 20.55
N TRP A 7 -16.11 -9.33 21.34
CA TRP A 7 -14.77 -9.14 21.92
C TRP A 7 -13.62 -9.83 21.19
N VAL A 8 -13.90 -10.59 20.14
CA VAL A 8 -12.87 -11.02 19.20
C VAL A 8 -13.47 -11.01 17.80
N SER A 9 -13.62 -9.82 17.23
CA SER A 9 -13.58 -9.73 15.77
C SER A 9 -12.10 -9.71 15.39
N PRO A 10 -11.58 -10.65 14.59
CA PRO A 10 -10.33 -10.41 13.88
C PRO A 10 -10.64 -9.37 12.79
N SER A 11 -10.92 -8.14 13.20
CA SER A 11 -11.37 -7.05 12.31
C SER A 11 -10.21 -6.35 11.61
N GLY A 12 -8.96 -6.75 11.89
CA GLY A 12 -7.80 -6.29 11.14
C GLY A 12 -7.60 -7.18 9.91
N ALA A 13 -7.96 -6.70 8.73
CA ALA A 13 -7.42 -7.27 7.51
C ALA A 13 -5.88 -7.22 7.59
N ALA A 14 -5.20 -8.31 7.24
CA ALA A 14 -3.74 -8.33 7.23
C ALA A 14 -3.21 -7.21 6.32
N SER A 15 -2.33 -6.37 6.85
CA SER A 15 -1.71 -5.26 6.11
C SER A 15 -0.23 -5.14 6.46
N LEU A 16 0.57 -4.72 5.49
CA LEU A 16 1.98 -4.40 5.68
C LEU A 16 2.12 -2.91 5.98
N LYS A 17 2.93 -2.55 6.97
CA LYS A 17 3.32 -1.17 7.25
C LYS A 17 4.84 -1.01 7.15
N ALA A 18 5.29 0.01 6.43
CA ALA A 18 6.71 0.31 6.27
C ALA A 18 6.93 1.82 6.11
N GLY A 19 8.09 2.34 6.50
CA GLY A 19 8.46 3.71 6.10
C GLY A 19 8.73 3.78 4.60
N THR A 20 9.62 2.91 4.12
CA THR A 20 10.04 2.87 2.72
C THR A 20 10.00 1.44 2.18
N ILE A 21 9.58 1.29 0.92
CA ILE A 21 9.73 0.05 0.13
C ILE A 21 10.46 0.40 -1.16
N GLU A 22 11.53 -0.34 -1.48
CA GLU A 22 12.36 -0.11 -2.66
C GLU A 22 12.64 -1.41 -3.43
N GLY A 23 12.62 -1.34 -4.76
CA GLY A 23 12.96 -2.45 -5.65
C GLY A 23 12.93 -2.04 -7.12
N ASP A 24 13.54 -2.80 -8.04
CA ASP A 24 13.45 -2.45 -9.48
C ASP A 24 12.04 -2.72 -10.05
N GLN A 25 11.36 -3.76 -9.56
CA GLN A 25 9.94 -4.02 -9.79
C GLN A 25 9.23 -4.12 -8.45
N VAL A 26 8.16 -3.34 -8.25
CA VAL A 26 7.41 -3.28 -6.99
C VAL A 26 5.92 -3.45 -7.27
N GLU A 27 5.31 -4.49 -6.69
CA GLU A 27 3.86 -4.67 -6.71
C GLU A 27 3.35 -4.81 -5.27
N LEU A 28 2.40 -3.95 -4.86
CA LEU A 28 1.90 -3.87 -3.49
C LEU A 28 0.38 -3.95 -3.44
N GLN A 29 -0.16 -4.60 -2.41
CA GLN A 29 -1.58 -4.63 -2.07
C GLN A 29 -1.73 -4.59 -0.55
N TYR A 30 -2.74 -3.90 -0.04
CA TYR A 30 -2.98 -3.76 1.41
C TYR A 30 -1.75 -3.27 2.20
N THR A 31 -1.02 -2.30 1.63
CA THR A 31 0.21 -1.75 2.22
C THR A 31 0.05 -0.27 2.55
N GLU A 32 0.46 0.12 3.76
CA GLU A 32 0.65 1.51 4.15
C GLU A 32 2.16 1.82 4.14
N ALA A 33 2.58 2.82 3.36
CA ALA A 33 3.97 3.27 3.37
C ALA A 33 4.14 4.76 3.10
N ASP A 34 5.17 5.37 3.70
CA ASP A 34 5.47 6.78 3.45
C ASP A 34 6.03 6.97 2.04
N VAL A 35 6.96 6.11 1.63
CA VAL A 35 7.60 6.16 0.30
C VAL A 35 7.67 4.77 -0.35
N VAL A 36 7.33 4.70 -1.63
CA VAL A 36 7.60 3.53 -2.49
C VAL A 36 8.49 3.97 -3.64
N ARG A 37 9.61 3.28 -3.85
CA ARG A 37 10.55 3.57 -4.94
C ARG A 37 10.72 2.36 -5.85
N GLY A 38 10.65 2.57 -7.17
CA GLY A 38 11.08 1.52 -8.08
C GLY A 38 11.26 1.90 -9.53
N GLY A 39 11.65 0.91 -10.33
CA GLY A 39 11.70 1.05 -11.78
C GLY A 39 10.29 1.01 -12.36
N ASP A 40 9.63 -0.13 -12.19
CA ASP A 40 8.22 -0.35 -12.51
C ASP A 40 7.43 -0.56 -11.21
N VAL A 41 6.36 0.22 -11.01
CA VAL A 41 5.59 0.24 -9.76
C VAL A 41 4.10 0.00 -10.02
N VAL A 42 3.53 -0.99 -9.34
CA VAL A 42 2.10 -1.28 -9.30
C VAL A 42 1.57 -1.11 -7.88
N ILE A 43 0.73 -0.10 -7.68
CA ILE A 43 0.02 0.13 -6.42
C ILE A 43 -1.39 -0.44 -6.55
N GLY A 44 -1.59 -1.64 -6.00
CA GLY A 44 -2.87 -2.35 -5.99
C GLY A 44 -3.83 -1.88 -4.89
N PRO A 45 -4.99 -2.56 -4.75
CA PRO A 45 -6.05 -2.13 -3.85
C PRO A 45 -5.64 -2.16 -2.37
N GLY A 46 -6.28 -1.30 -1.59
CA GLY A 46 -6.04 -1.21 -0.14
C GLY A 46 -4.73 -0.52 0.25
N CYS A 47 -3.93 -0.07 -0.73
CA CYS A 47 -2.71 0.67 -0.46
C CYS A 47 -2.99 2.13 -0.06
N VAL A 48 -2.20 2.63 0.89
CA VAL A 48 -2.12 4.04 1.28
C VAL A 48 -0.67 4.45 1.25
N ILE A 49 -0.27 5.20 0.22
CA ILE A 49 1.13 5.56 -0.03
C ILE A 49 1.29 7.08 0.01
N GLY A 50 2.25 7.58 0.79
CA GLY A 50 2.58 9.00 0.83
C GLY A 50 3.13 9.50 -0.50
N ARG A 51 4.24 8.91 -0.97
CA ARG A 51 4.90 9.25 -2.24
C ARG A 51 5.34 8.01 -3.00
N VAL A 52 5.11 7.99 -4.31
CA VAL A 52 5.65 6.98 -5.22
C VAL A 52 6.68 7.64 -6.14
N GLU A 53 7.90 7.11 -6.13
CA GLU A 53 9.00 7.51 -7.01
C GLU A 53 9.26 6.37 -8.01
N TYR A 54 9.14 6.65 -9.31
CA TYR A 54 9.21 5.63 -10.36
C TYR A 54 10.03 6.08 -11.57
N ARG A 55 10.76 5.15 -12.21
CA ARG A 55 11.58 5.46 -13.41
C ARG A 55 10.83 5.21 -14.73
N ARG A 56 10.18 4.05 -14.83
CA ARG A 56 9.58 3.54 -16.07
C ARG A 56 8.06 3.64 -16.03
N GLU A 57 7.37 2.67 -15.44
CA GLU A 57 5.91 2.64 -15.36
C GLU A 57 5.37 2.81 -13.93
N LEU A 58 4.22 3.47 -13.82
CA LEU A 58 3.40 3.53 -12.62
C LEU A 58 1.96 3.17 -12.97
N ARG A 59 1.42 2.13 -12.32
CA ARG A 59 -0.01 1.78 -12.36
C ARG A 59 -0.59 1.86 -10.95
N VAL A 60 -1.77 2.46 -10.84
CA VAL A 60 -2.45 2.67 -9.55
C VAL A 60 -3.90 2.21 -9.68
N ASP A 61 -4.29 1.23 -8.86
CA ASP A 61 -5.68 0.79 -8.73
C ASP A 61 -6.54 1.96 -8.23
N SER A 62 -7.77 2.08 -8.74
CA SER A 62 -8.69 3.18 -8.40
C SER A 62 -9.08 3.22 -6.92
N ARG A 63 -8.87 2.11 -6.18
CA ARG A 63 -9.13 1.99 -4.74
C ARG A 63 -7.88 2.25 -3.89
N ALA A 64 -6.73 2.53 -4.49
CA ALA A 64 -5.53 2.93 -3.76
C ALA A 64 -5.52 4.45 -3.51
N LYS A 65 -4.90 4.85 -2.40
CA LYS A 65 -4.63 6.26 -2.08
C LYS A 65 -3.14 6.53 -2.25
N VAL A 66 -2.79 7.46 -3.15
CA VAL A 66 -1.41 7.89 -3.38
C VAL A 66 -1.37 9.41 -3.27
N GLY A 67 -0.52 9.94 -2.39
CA GLY A 67 -0.36 11.38 -2.18
C GLY A 67 0.36 12.07 -3.34
N GLN A 68 1.63 11.71 -3.55
CA GLN A 68 2.47 12.28 -4.61
C GLN A 68 2.98 11.19 -5.55
N ARG A 69 3.03 11.52 -6.85
CA ARG A 69 3.64 10.68 -7.90
C ARG A 69 4.78 11.46 -8.52
N VAL A 70 6.00 10.94 -8.43
CA VAL A 70 7.21 11.57 -8.94
C VAL A 70 7.89 10.61 -9.90
N ARG A 71 8.08 11.05 -11.14
CA ARG A 71 8.93 10.33 -12.08
C ARG A 71 10.36 10.83 -11.94
N ILE A 72 11.31 9.91 -11.74
CA ILE A 72 12.74 10.19 -11.57
C ILE A 72 13.58 9.57 -12.68
#